data_AF-A0A4Y9T3S1-F1
#
_entry.id   AF-A0A4Y9T3S1-F1
#
_cell.length_a   1.000
_cell.length_b   1.000
_cell.length_c   1.000
_cell.angle_alpha   90.00
_cell.angle_beta   90.00
_cell.angle_gamma   90.00
#
_symmetry.space_group_name_H-M   'P 1'
#
loop_
_entity.id
_entity.type
_entity.pdbx_description
1 polymer ?
#
loop_
_entity_poly.entity_id
_entity_poly.type
_entity_poly.pdbx_seq_one_letter_code
_entity_poly.pdbx_strand_id
1 'polypeptide(L)'
;MSHDDLQSIAEYIMPSFPPCASDLGFLFGTRHGVPEFCEVAHGLWQNGMFSRLLVSGGRTASSPLAEADIIAERLVGLGIPESVLILETAATNTGENVRFGRARVAEVMDLAVRFGVSSSLGKYARPDAT
;
A
#
# COMPACT_ATOMS: atom_id res chain seq x y z
N MET A 1 -6.03 -17.53 23.48
CA MET A 1 -6.06 -16.11 23.10
C MET A 1 -7.51 -15.70 23.09
N SER A 2 -7.90 -14.79 23.96
CA SER A 2 -9.27 -14.30 24.07
C SER A 2 -9.61 -13.34 22.92
N HIS A 3 -10.88 -13.00 22.77
CA HIS A 3 -11.29 -11.96 21.83
C HIS A 3 -10.65 -10.61 22.18
N ASP A 4 -10.59 -10.30 23.47
CA ASP A 4 -10.01 -9.05 23.99
C ASP A 4 -8.50 -8.96 23.72
N ASP A 5 -7.78 -10.09 23.80
CA ASP A 5 -6.36 -10.16 23.44
C ASP A 5 -6.16 -9.85 21.95
N LEU A 6 -6.99 -10.43 21.08
CA LEU A 6 -6.93 -10.21 19.63
C LEU A 6 -7.26 -8.75 19.27
N GLN A 7 -8.25 -8.17 19.93
CA GLN A 7 -8.61 -6.76 19.74
C GLN A 7 -7.47 -5.84 20.18
N SER A 8 -6.87 -6.09 21.34
CA SER A 8 -5.75 -5.30 21.86
C SER A 8 -4.54 -5.34 20.92
N ILE A 9 -4.24 -6.52 20.36
CA ILE A 9 -3.17 -6.68 19.35
C ILE A 9 -3.52 -5.91 18.07
N ALA A 10 -4.77 -6.00 17.61
CA ALA A 10 -5.20 -5.30 16.39
C ALA A 10 -5.10 -3.78 16.55
N GLU A 11 -5.55 -3.23 17.68
CA GLU A 11 -5.46 -1.80 17.97
C GLU A 11 -4.01 -1.31 18.04
N TYR A 12 -3.10 -2.14 18.56
CA TYR A 12 -1.68 -1.83 18.60
C TYR A 12 -1.00 -1.87 17.22
N ILE A 13 -1.31 -2.88 16.39
CA ILE A 13 -0.69 -3.09 15.07
C ILE A 13 -1.30 -2.18 14.00
N MET A 14 -2.60 -1.90 14.08
CA MET A 14 -3.38 -1.13 13.11
C MET A 14 -4.05 0.08 13.78
N PRO A 15 -3.27 1.04 14.28
CA PRO A 15 -3.81 2.26 14.86
C PRO A 15 -4.63 3.03 13.81
N SER A 16 -5.77 3.57 14.23
CA SER A 16 -6.59 4.42 13.37
C SER A 16 -5.97 5.80 13.23
N PHE A 17 -5.72 6.21 11.99
CA PHE A 17 -5.33 7.57 11.64
C PHE A 17 -6.27 8.12 10.58
N PRO A 18 -6.69 9.40 10.67
CA PRO A 18 -7.46 10.02 9.62
C PRO A 18 -6.63 10.02 8.33
N PRO A 19 -7.19 9.54 7.20
CA PRO A 19 -6.43 9.49 5.97
C PRO A 19 -6.21 10.92 5.45
N CYS A 20 -5.02 11.16 4.89
CA CYS A 20 -4.68 12.42 4.24
C CYS A 20 -4.53 12.23 2.73
N ALA A 21 -4.95 13.22 1.95
CA ALA A 21 -4.70 13.22 0.52
C ALA A 21 -3.19 13.21 0.26
N SER A 22 -2.75 12.37 -0.68
CA SER A 22 -1.35 12.15 -1.03
C SER A 22 -1.22 12.01 -2.54
N ASP A 23 -0.07 12.34 -3.12
CA ASP A 23 0.12 12.22 -4.58
C ASP A 23 0.06 10.75 -5.07
N LEU A 24 0.46 9.83 -4.19
CA LEU A 24 0.63 8.40 -4.47
C LEU A 24 -0.04 7.54 -3.37
N GLY A 25 -0.92 6.63 -3.79
CA GLY A 25 -1.35 5.49 -3.00
C GLY A 25 -0.39 4.30 -3.17
N PHE A 26 -0.29 3.45 -2.15
CA PHE A 26 0.51 2.23 -2.19
C PHE A 26 -0.30 1.02 -1.71
N LEU A 27 -0.53 0.07 -2.61
CA LEU A 27 -1.21 -1.19 -2.36
C LEU A 27 -0.22 -2.36 -2.45
N PHE A 28 -0.09 -3.09 -1.35
CA PHE A 28 0.67 -4.33 -1.31
C PHE A 28 -0.09 -5.45 -2.02
N GLY A 29 0.65 -6.29 -2.74
CA GLY A 29 0.18 -7.57 -3.24
C GLY A 29 -0.40 -8.41 -2.11
N THR A 30 -1.55 -9.01 -2.37
CA THR A 30 -2.23 -9.90 -1.46
C THR A 30 -3.01 -10.95 -2.25
N ARG A 31 -3.21 -12.10 -1.62
CA ARG A 31 -4.04 -13.21 -2.14
C ARG A 31 -5.40 -13.27 -1.50
N HIS A 32 -5.53 -12.66 -0.33
CA HIS A 32 -6.74 -12.68 0.48
C HIS A 32 -7.33 -11.28 0.51
N GLY A 33 -8.64 -11.20 0.37
CA GLY A 33 -9.36 -9.95 0.42
C GLY A 33 -9.16 -9.05 -0.81
N VAL A 34 -8.70 -9.59 -1.95
CA VAL A 34 -8.47 -8.78 -3.17
C VAL A 34 -9.70 -7.94 -3.55
N PRO A 35 -10.94 -8.49 -3.57
CA PRO A 35 -12.13 -7.69 -3.82
C PRO A 35 -12.26 -6.50 -2.86
N GLU A 36 -12.11 -6.74 -1.55
CA GLU A 36 -12.27 -5.77 -0.48
C GLU A 36 -11.20 -4.67 -0.55
N PHE A 37 -9.93 -5.04 -0.77
CA PHE A 37 -8.85 -4.08 -0.97
C PHE A 37 -9.06 -3.22 -2.22
N CYS A 38 -9.52 -3.82 -3.32
CA CYS A 38 -9.80 -3.09 -4.54
C CYS A 38 -10.98 -2.13 -4.40
N GLU A 39 -12.03 -2.51 -3.67
CA GLU A 39 -13.16 -1.64 -3.37
C GLU A 39 -12.75 -0.43 -2.51
N VAL A 40 -11.93 -0.66 -1.49
CA VAL A 40 -11.37 0.42 -0.66
C VAL A 40 -10.47 1.34 -1.49
N ALA A 41 -9.57 0.79 -2.30
CA ALA A 41 -8.69 1.58 -3.16
C ALA A 41 -9.47 2.41 -4.18
N HIS A 42 -10.50 1.84 -4.79
CA HIS A 42 -11.41 2.55 -5.70
C HIS A 42 -12.15 3.69 -4.98
N GLY A 43 -12.68 3.44 -3.78
CA GLY A 43 -13.33 4.48 -2.97
C GLY A 43 -12.39 5.63 -2.62
N LEU A 44 -11.14 5.34 -2.23
CA LEU A 44 -10.14 6.37 -1.95
C LEU A 44 -9.80 7.18 -3.20
N TRP A 45 -9.65 6.53 -4.35
CA TRP A 45 -9.39 7.22 -5.62
C TRP A 45 -10.54 8.14 -6.04
N GLN A 46 -11.79 7.65 -5.98
CA GLN A 46 -12.99 8.44 -6.27
C GLN A 46 -13.11 9.69 -5.37
N ASN A 47 -12.66 9.60 -4.13
CA ASN A 47 -12.63 10.71 -3.19
C ASN A 47 -11.40 11.64 -3.36
N GLY A 48 -10.59 11.45 -4.40
CA GLY A 48 -9.42 12.29 -4.69
C GLY A 48 -8.27 12.13 -3.68
N MET A 49 -8.21 11.00 -2.96
CA MET A 49 -7.19 10.77 -1.94
C MET A 49 -5.81 10.52 -2.54
N PHE A 50 -5.74 10.11 -3.81
CA PHE A 50 -4.50 10.02 -4.58
C PHE A 50 -4.77 10.12 -6.08
N SER A 51 -3.73 10.52 -6.83
CA SER A 51 -3.79 10.61 -8.30
C SER A 51 -3.09 9.45 -9.00
N ARG A 52 -2.15 8.78 -8.32
CA ARG A 52 -1.44 7.58 -8.79
C ARG A 52 -1.54 6.48 -7.75
N LEU A 53 -1.53 5.23 -8.20
CA LEU A 53 -1.56 4.06 -7.32
C LEU A 53 -0.46 3.08 -7.71
N LEU A 54 0.51 2.87 -6.81
CA LEU A 54 1.47 1.78 -6.91
C LEU A 54 0.81 0.49 -6.42
N VAL A 55 0.86 -0.56 -7.23
CA VAL A 55 0.53 -1.93 -6.85
C VAL A 55 1.80 -2.77 -6.97
N SER A 56 2.26 -3.33 -5.85
CA SER A 56 3.54 -4.07 -5.78
C SER A 56 3.33 -5.44 -5.19
N GLY A 57 3.59 -6.46 -5.99
CA GLY A 57 3.43 -7.86 -5.59
C GLY A 57 3.72 -8.78 -6.75
N GLY A 58 4.68 -9.67 -6.57
CA GLY A 58 5.16 -10.55 -7.61
C GLY A 58 4.47 -11.89 -7.71
N ARG A 59 5.13 -12.80 -8.43
CA ARG A 59 4.64 -14.17 -8.64
C ARG A 59 4.82 -15.00 -7.40
N THR A 60 3.87 -15.89 -7.17
CA THR A 60 3.89 -16.79 -6.03
C THR A 60 3.83 -18.23 -6.51
N ALA A 61 4.33 -19.17 -5.73
CA ALA A 61 4.40 -20.58 -6.16
C ALA A 61 3.05 -21.17 -6.60
N SER A 62 1.94 -20.59 -6.12
CA SER A 62 0.58 -21.02 -6.42
C SER A 62 -0.05 -20.43 -7.69
N SER A 63 0.56 -19.41 -8.32
CA SER A 63 -0.04 -18.74 -9.48
C SER A 63 1.01 -18.30 -10.51
N PRO A 64 0.75 -18.52 -11.82
CA PRO A 64 1.59 -17.96 -12.87
C PRO A 64 1.31 -16.48 -13.14
N LEU A 65 0.47 -15.81 -12.35
CA LEU A 65 0.24 -14.36 -12.42
C LEU A 65 0.83 -13.68 -11.19
N ALA A 66 1.38 -12.48 -11.38
CA ALA A 66 1.81 -11.67 -10.25
C ALA A 66 0.59 -11.16 -9.49
N GLU A 67 0.70 -11.01 -8.18
CA GLU A 67 -0.38 -10.44 -7.36
C GLU A 67 -0.77 -9.05 -7.85
N ALA A 68 0.20 -8.24 -8.28
CA ALA A 68 -0.06 -6.92 -8.84
C ALA A 68 -0.88 -6.95 -10.14
N ASP A 69 -0.69 -7.95 -11.01
CA ASP A 69 -1.47 -8.07 -12.26
C ASP A 69 -2.94 -8.38 -11.96
N ILE A 70 -3.19 -9.32 -11.02
CA ILE A 70 -4.54 -9.72 -10.60
C ILE A 70 -5.29 -8.52 -9.99
N ILE A 71 -4.61 -7.78 -9.12
CA ILE A 71 -5.17 -6.58 -8.49
C ILE A 71 -5.43 -5.50 -9.54
N ALA A 72 -4.52 -5.28 -10.48
CA ALA A 72 -4.67 -4.29 -11.54
C ALA A 72 -5.90 -4.58 -12.40
N GLU A 73 -6.07 -5.82 -12.86
CA GLU A 73 -7.24 -6.24 -13.64
C GLU A 73 -8.55 -5.92 -12.89
N ARG A 74 -8.59 -6.22 -11.58
CA ARG A 74 -9.76 -5.92 -10.76
C ARG A 74 -10.01 -4.42 -10.60
N LEU A 75 -8.97 -3.62 -10.35
CA LEU A 75 -9.09 -2.16 -10.21
C LEU A 75 -9.56 -1.49 -11.51
N VAL A 76 -9.06 -1.95 -12.65
CA VAL A 76 -9.53 -1.51 -13.97
C VAL A 76 -10.99 -1.89 -14.18
N GLY A 77 -11.37 -3.12 -13.79
CA GLY A 77 -12.77 -3.56 -13.81
C GLY A 77 -13.71 -2.74 -12.92
N LEU A 78 -13.19 -2.11 -11.86
CA LEU A 78 -13.93 -1.17 -11.01
C LEU A 78 -14.00 0.25 -11.58
N GLY A 79 -13.24 0.55 -12.65
CA GLY A 79 -13.26 1.84 -13.33
C GLY A 79 -12.05 2.74 -13.08
N ILE A 80 -11.01 2.27 -12.38
CA ILE A 80 -9.74 3.01 -12.30
C ILE A 80 -9.03 2.93 -13.66
N PRO A 81 -8.68 4.06 -14.31
CA PRO A 81 -7.92 4.02 -15.56
C PRO A 81 -6.53 3.40 -15.37
N GLU A 82 -6.07 2.61 -16.34
CA GLU A 82 -4.72 2.02 -16.31
C GLU A 82 -3.61 3.06 -16.13
N SER A 83 -3.80 4.28 -16.62
CA SER A 83 -2.84 5.40 -16.46
C SER A 83 -2.63 5.85 -15.02
N VAL A 84 -3.59 5.56 -14.12
CA VAL A 84 -3.45 5.80 -12.68
C VAL A 84 -2.49 4.79 -12.05
N LEU A 85 -2.44 3.57 -12.58
CA LEU A 85 -1.72 2.46 -11.99
C LEU A 85 -0.21 2.50 -12.31
N ILE A 86 0.58 2.07 -11.33
CA ILE A 86 2.01 1.80 -11.45
C ILE A 86 2.20 0.36 -10.95
N LEU A 87 2.59 -0.55 -11.85
CA LEU A 87 2.73 -1.97 -11.49
C LEU A 87 4.18 -2.35 -11.24
N GLU A 88 4.38 -3.09 -10.16
CA GLU A 88 5.61 -3.78 -9.80
C GLU A 88 5.29 -5.27 -9.52
N THR A 89 5.93 -6.17 -10.27
CA THR A 89 5.55 -7.61 -10.35
C THR A 89 6.69 -8.56 -10.00
N ALA A 90 7.81 -8.06 -9.49
CA ALA A 90 9.01 -8.84 -9.15
C ALA A 90 9.11 -9.16 -7.66
N ALA A 91 8.47 -8.40 -6.79
CA ALA A 91 8.61 -8.56 -5.34
C ALA A 91 8.05 -9.89 -4.81
N THR A 92 8.82 -10.55 -3.94
CA THR A 92 8.46 -11.85 -3.34
C THR A 92 8.23 -11.78 -1.83
N ASN A 93 8.48 -10.62 -1.23
CA ASN A 93 8.30 -10.36 0.20
C ASN A 93 8.00 -8.89 0.48
N THR A 94 7.57 -8.58 1.69
CA THR A 94 7.18 -7.22 2.10
C THR A 94 8.30 -6.18 1.95
N GLY A 95 9.55 -6.55 2.22
CA GLY A 95 10.70 -5.65 2.07
C GLY A 95 10.99 -5.32 0.60
N GLU A 96 10.85 -6.31 -0.28
CA GLU A 96 10.98 -6.14 -1.72
C GLU A 96 9.87 -5.28 -2.30
N ASN A 97 8.62 -5.45 -1.83
CA ASN A 97 7.50 -4.60 -2.27
C ASN A 97 7.86 -3.10 -2.12
N VAL A 98 8.43 -2.72 -0.97
CA VAL A 98 8.85 -1.33 -0.73
C VAL A 98 10.05 -0.95 -1.62
N ARG A 99 11.07 -1.81 -1.70
CA ARG A 99 12.31 -1.50 -2.44
C ARG A 99 12.07 -1.36 -3.94
N PHE A 100 11.41 -2.35 -4.54
CA PHE A 100 11.11 -2.38 -5.96
C PHE A 100 10.02 -1.39 -6.31
N GLY A 101 8.99 -1.27 -5.47
CA GLY A 101 7.94 -0.28 -5.63
C GLY A 101 8.49 1.15 -5.69
N ARG A 102 9.41 1.50 -4.78
CA ARG A 102 10.06 2.82 -4.79
C ARG A 102 10.86 3.06 -6.07
N ALA A 103 11.62 2.06 -6.53
CA ALA A 103 12.38 2.17 -7.78
C ALA A 103 11.42 2.38 -8.97
N ARG A 104 10.33 1.60 -9.01
CA ARG A 104 9.33 1.68 -10.08
C ARG A 104 8.62 3.03 -10.13
N VAL A 105 8.30 3.60 -8.98
CA VAL A 105 7.71 4.94 -8.90
C VAL A 105 8.71 5.98 -9.42
N ALA A 106 9.99 5.91 -9.05
CA ALA A 106 11.00 6.86 -9.54
C ALA A 106 11.23 6.78 -11.06
N GLU A 107 10.98 5.63 -11.68
CA GLU A 107 11.04 5.47 -13.14
C GLU A 107 9.85 6.12 -13.85
N VAL A 108 8.66 6.03 -13.25
CA VAL A 108 7.37 6.37 -13.90
C VAL A 108 6.87 7.75 -13.53
N MET A 109 7.17 8.20 -12.33
CA MET A 109 6.87 9.54 -11.86
C MET A 109 8.15 10.35 -11.96
N ASP A 110 8.08 11.54 -12.57
CA ASP A 110 9.15 12.54 -12.51
C ASP A 110 9.21 13.12 -11.09
N LEU A 111 9.62 12.27 -10.15
CA LEU A 111 9.89 12.64 -8.78
C LEU A 111 11.21 13.39 -8.79
N ALA A 112 11.18 14.66 -9.17
CA ALA A 112 12.18 15.62 -8.78
C ALA A 112 12.19 15.68 -7.24
N VAL A 113 12.94 14.76 -6.62
CA VAL A 113 13.31 14.60 -5.20
C VAL A 113 12.65 15.64 -4.29
N ARG A 114 11.33 15.55 -4.07
CA ARG A 114 10.61 16.30 -3.03
C ARG A 114 10.19 15.31 -1.96
N PHE A 115 11.19 14.80 -1.24
CA PHE A 115 10.93 14.02 -0.04
C PHE A 115 10.55 14.97 1.10
N GLY A 116 9.26 15.25 1.21
CA GLY A 116 8.66 15.65 2.47
C GLY A 116 8.41 14.41 3.30
N VAL A 117 9.44 13.88 3.98
CA VAL A 117 9.20 12.93 5.07
C VAL A 117 8.57 13.74 6.19
N SER A 118 7.24 13.74 6.30
CA SER A 118 6.57 14.16 7.52
C SER A 118 6.82 13.10 8.58
N SER A 119 8.00 13.14 9.21
CA SER A 119 8.28 12.35 10.40
C SER A 119 7.44 12.93 11.54
N SER A 120 6.25 12.37 11.75
CA SER A 120 5.53 12.46 13.01
C SER A 120 6.12 11.55 14.10
N LEU A 121 7.31 10.95 13.86
CA LEU A 121 8.12 10.33 14.92
C LEU A 121 8.72 11.41 15.82
N GLY A 122 7.91 11.90 16.75
CA GLY A 122 8.34 12.84 17.76
C GLY A 122 7.55 12.72 19.04
N LYS A 123 7.20 11.51 19.53
CA LYS A 123 6.56 11.34 20.86
C LYS A 123 6.90 10.07 21.67
N TYR A 124 7.77 9.17 21.22
CA TYR A 124 8.20 8.03 22.05
C TYR A 124 9.69 8.14 22.41
N ALA A 125 10.04 9.16 23.19
CA ALA A 125 11.23 9.09 24.02
C ALA A 125 10.89 8.17 25.21
N ARG A 126 11.67 7.10 25.41
CA ARG A 126 11.60 6.30 26.64
C ARG A 126 12.02 7.21 27.80
N PRO A 127 11.32 7.20 28.94
CA PRO A 127 11.87 7.84 30.12
C PRO A 127 13.04 6.99 30.62
N ASP A 128 14.17 7.65 30.81
CA ASP A 128 15.40 7.07 31.33
C ASP A 128 15.12 6.51 32.74
N ALA A 129 15.47 5.24 32.93
CA ALA A 129 15.39 4.60 34.24
C ALA A 129 16.53 5.14 35.12
N THR A 130 16.16 5.92 36.14
CA THR A 130 16.99 6.18 37.33
C THR A 130 17.02 4.98 38.25
#